data_AF-A0A7W0R6W6-F1
#
_entry.id   AF-A0A7W0R6W6-F1
#
_cell.length_a   1.000
_cell.length_b   1.000
_cell.length_c   1.000
_cell.angle_alpha   90.00
_cell.angle_beta   90.00
_cell.angle_gamma   90.00
#
_symmetry.space_group_name_H-M   'P 1'
#
loop_
_entity.id
_entity.type
_entity.pdbx_description
1 polymer ?
#
loop_
_entity_poly.entity_id
_entity_poly.type
_entity_poly.pdbx_seq_one_letter_code
_entity_poly.pdbx_strand_id
1 'polypeptide(L)'
;MTELPRWATELRDLFRSGSAAQFLLYGNVFDVVPSGGRLLSLSSFLEDVMFGSYDVVLRYDRSRGVRATRGADDWGAWLEQALGREGNLQSLLREPGSALELIDRYLLRTLNLRALEADGRPRAESRHTKIAVIVEFAEFVVPRGDALQLGGAFAANIVKVLGWANDPAITQANIVTALISEGLRDLNDLVVDNPHAAALHIPLPDESEMTAYVQALAAAQFPDMAAKSEVPIETVGVRLTGLSRVGARTAIGLALRNDRALTASWLAQIKKDLIERECQGLLEFIESPFTLDNVAGHEAVKEWLRQDTTLLRRGALRALPMGYLIAGRIGTGKTFVVQCWAGEIGVPCVVLKNFRDRWVGATESNLEKIFAVLRAVGQVVVFVDEADQAAGKREGGDDSGLSGRVYSMLAKEMSDTKNRGRIIWVFATSRPDLLEVDL
;
A
#
# COMPACT_ATOMS: atom_id res chain seq x y z
N MET A 1 -18.35 -20.52 -6.17
CA MET A 1 -16.94 -20.12 -6.27
C MET A 1 -16.75 -18.89 -5.41
N THR A 2 -15.73 -18.86 -4.56
CA THR A 2 -15.42 -17.69 -3.75
C THR A 2 -15.04 -16.53 -4.65
N GLU A 3 -15.69 -15.39 -4.52
CA GLU A 3 -15.35 -14.19 -5.27
C GLU A 3 -13.96 -13.70 -4.83
N LEU A 4 -13.03 -13.56 -5.78
CA LEU A 4 -11.68 -13.10 -5.50
C LEU A 4 -11.62 -11.58 -5.63
N PRO A 5 -10.83 -10.88 -4.80
CA PRO A 5 -10.52 -9.48 -5.02
C PRO A 5 -9.97 -9.24 -6.43
N ARG A 6 -10.17 -8.04 -6.96
CA ARG A 6 -9.76 -7.68 -8.33
C ARG A 6 -8.28 -7.95 -8.59
N TRP A 7 -7.39 -7.51 -7.69
CA TRP A 7 -5.94 -7.73 -7.82
C TRP A 7 -5.57 -9.22 -7.82
N ALA A 8 -6.31 -10.06 -7.08
CA ALA A 8 -6.07 -11.50 -7.02
C ALA A 8 -6.58 -12.20 -8.30
N THR A 9 -7.68 -11.72 -8.87
CA THR A 9 -8.14 -12.15 -10.19
C THR A 9 -7.11 -11.80 -11.26
N GLU A 10 -6.59 -10.57 -11.25
CA GLU A 10 -5.53 -10.12 -12.16
C GLU A 10 -4.25 -10.97 -12.03
N LEU A 11 -3.79 -11.27 -10.81
CA LEU A 11 -2.67 -12.20 -10.57
C LEU A 11 -2.90 -13.54 -11.26
N ARG A 12 -4.07 -14.14 -11.03
CA ARG A 12 -4.42 -15.44 -11.60
C ARG A 12 -4.44 -15.41 -13.13
N ASP A 13 -4.98 -14.33 -13.70
CA ASP A 13 -5.14 -14.21 -15.14
C ASP A 13 -3.78 -14.00 -15.83
N LEU A 14 -2.91 -13.15 -15.27
CA LEU A 14 -1.53 -12.92 -15.73
C LEU A 14 -0.66 -14.19 -15.63
N PHE A 15 -0.84 -14.97 -14.56
CA PHE A 15 -0.14 -16.24 -14.42
C PHE A 15 -0.61 -17.27 -15.45
N ARG A 16 -1.93 -17.40 -15.63
CA ARG A 16 -2.53 -18.37 -16.57
C ARG A 16 -2.23 -18.06 -18.03
N SER A 17 -2.10 -16.79 -18.40
CA SER A 17 -1.67 -16.39 -19.73
C SER A 17 -0.19 -16.65 -19.99
N GLY A 18 0.59 -16.99 -18.95
CA GLY A 18 2.05 -17.09 -19.02
C GLY A 18 2.72 -15.72 -19.18
N SER A 19 2.03 -14.63 -18.87
CA SER A 19 2.55 -13.27 -19.02
C SER A 19 3.55 -12.91 -17.91
N ALA A 20 3.35 -13.43 -16.70
CA ALA A 20 4.26 -13.24 -15.58
C ALA A 20 4.22 -14.45 -14.63
N ALA A 21 5.39 -14.81 -14.11
CA ALA A 21 5.55 -15.81 -13.03
C ALA A 21 6.07 -15.18 -11.73
N GLN A 22 6.48 -13.92 -11.76
CA GLN A 22 6.87 -13.14 -10.60
C GLN A 22 5.88 -12.00 -10.36
N PHE A 23 5.42 -11.87 -9.12
CA PHE A 23 4.46 -10.84 -8.71
C PHE A 23 5.02 -10.00 -7.57
N LEU A 24 4.96 -8.68 -7.70
CA LEU A 24 5.29 -7.72 -6.64
C LEU A 24 3.98 -7.22 -6.05
N LEU A 25 3.65 -7.66 -4.83
CA LEU A 25 2.42 -7.28 -4.12
C LEU A 25 2.72 -6.14 -3.16
N TYR A 26 1.99 -5.02 -3.30
CA TYR A 26 2.29 -3.81 -2.53
C TYR A 26 1.06 -3.00 -2.13
N GLY A 27 1.22 -2.05 -1.19
CA GLY A 27 0.14 -1.23 -0.64
C GLY A 27 -0.41 -1.80 0.67
N ASN A 28 -1.69 -2.15 0.72
CA ASN A 28 -2.40 -2.59 1.92
C ASN A 28 -2.11 -4.07 2.30
N VAL A 29 -0.82 -4.43 2.39
CA VAL A 29 -0.34 -5.83 2.51
C VAL A 29 -0.50 -6.43 3.92
N PHE A 30 -0.65 -5.61 4.95
CA PHE A 30 -0.83 -6.04 6.35
C PHE A 30 -2.29 -6.14 6.78
N ASP A 31 -3.23 -5.96 5.85
CA ASP A 31 -4.65 -6.09 6.11
C ASP A 31 -5.12 -7.56 5.98
N VAL A 32 -6.41 -7.77 6.24
CA VAL A 32 -7.07 -9.05 6.00
C VAL A 32 -7.80 -9.07 4.66
N VAL A 33 -7.70 -10.21 3.97
CA VAL A 33 -8.38 -10.49 2.71
C VAL A 33 -9.57 -11.41 2.99
N PRO A 34 -10.82 -10.98 2.67
CA PRO A 34 -12.00 -11.83 2.82
C PRO A 34 -11.99 -12.96 1.77
N SER A 35 -12.21 -14.19 2.21
CA SER A 35 -12.36 -15.35 1.33
C SER A 35 -13.17 -16.46 1.99
N GLY A 36 -14.33 -16.78 1.42
CA GLY A 36 -15.14 -17.94 1.81
C GLY A 36 -15.66 -17.83 3.25
N GLY A 37 -16.09 -16.64 3.65
CA GLY A 37 -16.53 -16.33 5.01
C GLY A 37 -15.41 -16.23 6.05
N ARG A 38 -14.14 -16.41 5.65
CA ARG A 38 -12.96 -16.24 6.51
C ARG A 38 -12.23 -14.95 6.19
N LEU A 39 -11.53 -14.42 7.18
CA LEU A 39 -10.61 -13.30 7.04
C LEU A 39 -9.19 -13.84 7.17
N LEU A 40 -8.42 -13.78 6.09
CA LEU A 40 -7.06 -14.33 6.03
C LEU A 40 -6.05 -13.18 5.96
N SER A 41 -4.85 -13.35 6.53
CA SER A 41 -3.74 -12.46 6.18
C SER A 41 -3.41 -12.61 4.69
N LEU A 42 -2.73 -11.63 4.08
CA LEU A 42 -2.32 -11.73 2.68
C LEU A 42 -1.57 -13.04 2.39
N SER A 43 -0.59 -13.39 3.22
CA SER A 43 0.21 -14.60 3.04
C SER A 43 -0.65 -15.87 3.14
N SER A 44 -1.54 -15.96 4.13
CA SER A 44 -2.48 -17.10 4.25
C SER A 44 -3.47 -17.15 3.08
N PHE A 45 -3.93 -16.01 2.57
CA PHE A 45 -4.76 -15.95 1.37
C PHE A 45 -4.02 -16.48 0.14
N LEU A 46 -2.76 -16.07 -0.05
CA LEU A 46 -1.93 -16.59 -1.13
C LEU A 46 -1.74 -18.11 -0.99
N GLU A 47 -1.43 -18.61 0.19
CA GLU A 47 -1.20 -20.05 0.43
C GLU A 47 -2.47 -20.90 0.24
N ASP A 48 -3.55 -20.52 0.92
CA ASP A 48 -4.75 -21.36 1.03
C ASP A 48 -5.68 -21.21 -0.18
N VAL A 49 -5.70 -20.01 -0.79
CA VAL A 49 -6.65 -19.66 -1.85
C VAL A 49 -5.96 -19.63 -3.20
N MET A 50 -4.91 -18.83 -3.37
CA MET A 50 -4.26 -18.67 -4.69
C MET A 50 -3.42 -19.88 -5.06
N PHE A 51 -2.66 -20.39 -4.10
CA PHE A 51 -1.74 -21.51 -4.25
C PHE A 51 -2.27 -22.79 -3.59
N GLY A 52 -3.58 -22.82 -3.28
CA GLY A 52 -4.24 -23.96 -2.66
C GLY A 52 -4.22 -25.25 -3.49
N SER A 53 -3.84 -25.19 -4.77
CA SER A 53 -3.65 -26.34 -5.67
C SER A 53 -2.17 -26.67 -5.97
N TYR A 54 -1.23 -25.95 -5.37
CA TYR A 54 0.19 -26.16 -5.55
C TYR A 54 0.66 -27.33 -4.67
N ASP A 55 1.73 -27.99 -5.11
CA ASP A 55 2.28 -29.15 -4.40
C ASP A 55 3.23 -28.69 -3.29
N VAL A 56 3.97 -27.61 -3.53
CA VAL A 56 4.92 -27.02 -2.58
C VAL A 56 4.69 -25.52 -2.48
N VAL A 57 4.64 -25.00 -1.25
CA VAL A 57 4.57 -23.57 -0.98
C VAL A 57 5.64 -23.21 0.04
N LEU A 58 6.64 -22.45 -0.42
CA LEU A 58 7.74 -21.95 0.40
C LEU A 58 7.43 -20.52 0.82
N ARG A 59 7.66 -20.21 2.09
CA ARG A 59 7.64 -18.86 2.65
C ARG A 59 9.02 -18.49 3.13
N TYR A 60 9.39 -17.24 2.95
CA TYR A 60 10.59 -16.69 3.50
C TYR A 60 10.30 -15.32 4.13
N ASP A 61 10.70 -15.18 5.39
CA ASP A 61 10.82 -13.91 6.10
C ASP A 61 12.09 -13.97 6.94
N ARG A 62 12.79 -12.84 7.10
CA ARG A 62 14.09 -12.79 7.80
C ARG A 62 14.01 -13.28 9.26
N SER A 63 12.84 -13.18 9.90
CA SER A 63 12.68 -13.53 11.31
C SER A 63 12.53 -15.04 11.53
N ARG A 64 11.84 -15.75 10.62
CA ARG A 64 11.54 -17.19 10.74
C ARG A 64 12.35 -18.05 9.79
N GLY A 65 12.89 -17.46 8.73
CA GLY A 65 13.62 -18.15 7.66
C GLY A 65 12.71 -18.89 6.68
N VAL A 66 13.32 -19.68 5.79
CA VAL A 66 12.60 -20.46 4.76
C VAL A 66 11.80 -21.59 5.42
N ARG A 67 10.51 -21.64 5.13
CA ARG A 67 9.56 -22.63 5.65
C ARG A 67 8.66 -23.14 4.53
N ALA A 68 8.47 -24.45 4.45
CA ALA A 68 7.46 -25.04 3.59
C ALA A 68 6.12 -25.10 4.35
N THR A 69 5.12 -24.31 3.93
CA THR A 69 3.76 -24.43 4.48
C THR A 69 2.96 -25.52 3.78
N ARG A 70 3.44 -25.96 2.61
CA ARG A 70 3.00 -27.17 1.92
C ARG A 70 4.18 -27.86 1.27
N GLY A 71 4.14 -29.19 1.18
CA GLY A 71 5.22 -29.98 0.60
C GLY A 71 6.44 -30.06 1.52
N ALA A 72 6.22 -30.01 2.84
CA ALA A 72 7.28 -30.04 3.84
C ALA A 72 8.16 -31.30 3.75
N ASP A 73 7.59 -32.44 3.36
CA ASP A 73 8.34 -33.68 3.20
C ASP A 73 9.32 -33.61 2.02
N ASP A 74 8.90 -33.10 0.85
CA ASP A 74 9.80 -32.95 -0.31
C ASP A 74 10.86 -31.86 -0.06
N TRP A 75 10.47 -30.71 0.49
CA TRP A 75 11.41 -29.66 0.86
C TRP A 75 12.42 -30.15 1.91
N GLY A 76 11.95 -30.82 2.96
CA GLY A 76 12.79 -31.33 4.04
C GLY A 76 13.78 -32.39 3.55
N ALA A 77 13.30 -33.37 2.78
CA ALA A 77 14.17 -34.41 2.21
C ALA A 77 15.23 -33.82 1.26
N TRP A 78 14.87 -32.84 0.44
CA TRP A 78 15.82 -32.14 -0.40
C TRP A 78 16.84 -31.33 0.42
N LEU A 79 16.39 -30.63 1.46
CA LEU A 79 17.24 -29.79 2.30
C LEU A 79 18.30 -30.64 3.04
N GLU A 80 17.91 -31.81 3.55
CA GLU A 80 18.83 -32.76 4.18
C GLU A 80 19.91 -33.26 3.21
N GLN A 81 19.53 -33.53 1.95
CA GLN A 81 20.47 -33.93 0.90
C GLN A 81 21.40 -32.79 0.49
N ALA A 82 20.89 -31.57 0.42
CA ALA A 82 21.63 -30.40 -0.07
C ALA A 82 22.64 -29.85 0.95
N LEU A 83 22.32 -29.90 2.25
CA LEU A 83 23.13 -29.28 3.32
C LEU A 83 23.91 -30.28 4.18
N GLY A 84 23.60 -31.58 4.11
CA GLY A 84 24.16 -32.56 5.04
C GLY A 84 23.74 -32.31 6.50
N ARG A 85 24.22 -33.13 7.44
CA ARG A 85 23.80 -33.07 8.86
C ARG A 85 24.55 -32.06 9.74
N GLU A 86 25.55 -31.35 9.23
CA GLU A 86 26.59 -30.69 10.07
C GLU A 86 26.54 -29.16 10.14
N GLY A 87 25.51 -28.50 9.58
CA GLY A 87 25.41 -27.03 9.57
C GLY A 87 24.44 -26.45 10.61
N ASN A 88 24.68 -25.19 11.01
CA ASN A 88 23.67 -24.38 11.71
C ASN A 88 22.54 -23.99 10.71
N LEU A 89 21.65 -24.95 10.45
CA LEU A 89 20.53 -24.86 9.51
C LEU A 89 19.68 -23.60 9.73
N GLN A 90 19.44 -23.23 10.99
CA GLN A 90 18.62 -22.06 11.30
C GLN A 90 19.25 -20.75 10.82
N SER A 91 20.57 -20.62 10.89
CA SER A 91 21.26 -19.43 10.42
C SER A 91 21.16 -19.30 8.89
N LEU A 92 21.36 -20.41 8.18
CA LEU A 92 21.30 -20.45 6.71
C LEU A 92 19.89 -20.17 6.18
N LEU A 93 18.86 -20.66 6.88
CA LEU A 93 17.47 -20.45 6.48
C LEU A 93 16.99 -19.00 6.74
N ARG A 94 17.64 -18.25 7.64
CA ARG A 94 17.24 -16.88 8.03
C ARG A 94 18.02 -15.78 7.33
N GLU A 95 19.29 -16.02 7.01
CA GLU A 95 20.12 -15.03 6.31
C GLU A 95 19.67 -14.90 4.85
N PRO A 96 19.32 -13.70 4.34
CA PRO A 96 18.74 -13.53 3.00
C PRO A 96 19.54 -14.17 1.87
N GLY A 97 20.86 -13.98 1.83
CA GLY A 97 21.72 -14.55 0.78
C GLY A 97 21.63 -16.07 0.69
N SER A 98 21.76 -16.71 1.85
CA SER A 98 21.74 -18.15 2.05
C SER A 98 20.35 -18.74 1.82
N ALA A 99 19.31 -18.06 2.31
CA ALA A 99 17.92 -18.45 2.13
C ALA A 99 17.52 -18.45 0.65
N LEU A 100 17.84 -17.37 -0.08
CA LEU A 100 17.54 -17.27 -1.51
C LEU A 100 18.37 -18.26 -2.33
N GLU A 101 19.61 -18.54 -1.93
CA GLU A 101 20.42 -19.60 -2.55
C GLU A 101 19.75 -20.97 -2.42
N LEU A 102 19.20 -21.30 -1.25
CA LEU A 102 18.51 -22.57 -1.04
C LEU A 102 17.23 -22.67 -1.88
N ILE A 103 16.43 -21.61 -1.90
CA ILE A 103 15.23 -21.55 -2.74
C ILE A 103 15.62 -21.73 -4.21
N ASP A 104 16.62 -20.98 -4.68
CA ASP A 104 17.08 -21.02 -6.07
C ASP A 104 17.52 -22.45 -6.49
N ARG A 105 18.36 -23.11 -5.69
CA ARG A 105 18.79 -24.49 -5.96
C ARG A 105 17.62 -25.47 -5.97
N TYR A 106 16.61 -25.27 -5.13
CA TYR A 106 15.42 -26.11 -5.09
C TYR A 106 14.55 -25.93 -6.35
N LEU A 107 14.40 -24.68 -6.82
CA LEU A 107 13.73 -24.39 -8.09
C LEU A 107 14.48 -25.03 -9.27
N LEU A 108 15.81 -24.84 -9.34
CA LEU A 108 16.65 -25.44 -10.37
C LEU A 108 16.61 -26.97 -10.37
N ARG A 109 16.61 -27.61 -9.19
CA ARG A 109 16.42 -29.07 -9.06
C ARG A 109 15.11 -29.50 -9.70
N THR A 110 14.03 -28.78 -9.44
CA THR A 110 12.70 -29.09 -10.00
C THR A 110 12.67 -28.93 -11.52
N LEU A 111 13.28 -27.87 -12.04
CA LEU A 111 13.40 -27.64 -13.49
C LEU A 111 14.22 -28.74 -14.18
N ASN A 112 15.35 -29.12 -13.59
CA ASN A 112 16.21 -30.18 -14.13
C ASN A 112 15.50 -31.55 -14.16
N LEU A 113 14.74 -31.89 -13.12
CA LEU A 113 13.96 -33.12 -13.09
C LEU A 113 12.93 -33.17 -14.23
N ARG A 114 12.28 -32.04 -14.52
CA ARG A 114 11.34 -31.93 -15.64
C ARG A 114 12.00 -32.04 -17.01
N ALA A 115 13.18 -31.44 -17.18
CA ALA A 115 13.93 -31.54 -18.42
C ALA A 115 14.34 -33.00 -18.73
N LEU A 116 14.72 -33.78 -17.71
CA LEU A 116 15.05 -35.20 -17.84
C LEU A 116 13.84 -36.07 -18.20
N GLU A 117 12.64 -35.70 -17.75
CA GLU A 117 11.39 -36.37 -18.11
C GLU A 117 11.00 -36.12 -19.57
N ALA A 118 11.20 -34.89 -20.07
CA ALA A 118 10.97 -34.55 -21.47
C ALA A 118 11.89 -35.33 -22.42
N ASP A 119 13.08 -35.74 -21.96
CA ASP A 119 14.04 -36.57 -22.69
C ASP A 119 13.75 -38.09 -22.60
N GLY A 120 12.56 -38.48 -22.13
CA GLY A 120 12.07 -39.87 -22.20
C GLY A 120 12.68 -40.84 -21.20
N ARG A 121 13.30 -40.36 -20.11
CA ARG A 121 13.74 -41.21 -18.99
C ARG A 121 12.60 -41.37 -17.97
N PRO A 122 11.91 -42.52 -17.90
CA PRO A 122 10.77 -42.67 -17.01
C PRO A 122 11.23 -42.80 -15.55
N ARG A 123 10.68 -41.97 -14.67
CA ARG A 123 10.66 -42.20 -13.22
C ARG A 123 9.24 -42.55 -12.79
N ALA A 124 9.13 -43.44 -11.81
CA ALA A 124 7.89 -44.13 -11.46
C ALA A 124 6.80 -43.25 -10.80
N GLU A 125 7.07 -42.03 -10.33
CA GLU A 125 6.07 -41.19 -9.64
C GLU A 125 6.37 -39.68 -9.78
N SER A 126 6.59 -39.18 -10.99
CA SER A 126 6.84 -37.74 -11.19
C SER A 126 5.55 -36.98 -11.48
N ARG A 127 4.98 -36.39 -10.43
CA ARG A 127 3.95 -35.35 -10.55
C ARG A 127 4.63 -34.04 -10.94
N HIS A 128 4.10 -33.28 -11.91
CA HIS A 128 4.61 -31.95 -12.25
C HIS A 128 4.48 -31.00 -11.04
N THR A 129 5.52 -30.95 -10.18
CA THR A 129 5.48 -30.25 -8.90
C THR A 129 5.28 -28.76 -9.10
N LYS A 130 4.09 -28.26 -8.78
CA LYS A 130 3.79 -26.82 -8.79
C LYS A 130 4.37 -26.19 -7.53
N ILE A 131 5.18 -25.15 -7.69
CA ILE A 131 5.90 -24.50 -6.58
C ILE A 131 5.48 -23.04 -6.49
N ALA A 132 5.10 -22.59 -5.30
CA ALA A 132 4.96 -21.19 -4.99
C ALA A 132 6.02 -20.75 -3.98
N VAL A 133 6.64 -19.60 -4.20
CA VAL A 133 7.58 -18.97 -3.27
C VAL A 133 7.01 -17.62 -2.86
N ILE A 134 6.83 -17.40 -1.57
CA ILE A 134 6.36 -16.14 -0.98
C ILE A 134 7.49 -15.53 -0.17
N VAL A 135 7.94 -14.35 -0.56
CA VAL A 135 8.96 -13.56 0.15
C VAL A 135 8.27 -12.38 0.84
N GLU A 136 8.22 -12.41 2.17
CA GLU A 136 7.64 -11.34 2.98
C GLU A 136 8.69 -10.30 3.34
N PHE A 137 8.27 -9.03 3.41
CA PHE A 137 9.16 -7.88 3.66
C PHE A 137 10.34 -7.86 2.68
N ALA A 138 10.02 -7.89 1.38
CA ALA A 138 10.99 -7.99 0.29
C ALA A 138 12.02 -6.85 0.28
N GLU A 139 11.71 -5.70 0.89
CA GLU A 139 12.62 -4.57 1.10
C GLU A 139 13.86 -4.94 1.93
N PHE A 140 13.80 -5.99 2.77
CA PHE A 140 14.98 -6.49 3.50
C PHE A 140 15.75 -7.58 2.75
N VAL A 141 15.32 -7.92 1.53
CA VAL A 141 15.92 -8.98 0.69
C VAL A 141 16.55 -8.38 -0.55
N VAL A 142 15.80 -7.51 -1.23
CA VAL A 142 16.20 -6.76 -2.43
C VAL A 142 15.93 -5.26 -2.20
N PRO A 143 16.62 -4.64 -1.22
CA PRO A 143 16.42 -3.24 -0.88
C PRO A 143 16.72 -2.33 -2.05
N ARG A 144 16.09 -1.15 -2.04
CA ARG A 144 16.48 -0.07 -2.92
C ARG A 144 17.94 0.35 -2.71
N GLY A 145 18.63 0.62 -3.80
CA GLY A 145 20.02 1.08 -3.81
C GLY A 145 20.80 0.55 -5.00
N ASP A 146 21.98 1.11 -5.21
CA ASP A 146 22.90 0.61 -6.23
C ASP A 146 23.52 -0.72 -5.77
N ALA A 147 23.52 -1.72 -6.65
CA ALA A 147 24.11 -3.03 -6.39
C ALA A 147 25.60 -2.94 -5.98
N LEU A 148 26.34 -1.95 -6.47
CA LEU A 148 27.74 -1.71 -6.11
C LEU A 148 27.90 -1.23 -4.65
N GLN A 149 26.88 -0.55 -4.10
CA GLN A 149 26.90 0.00 -2.74
C GLN A 149 26.30 -0.94 -1.71
N LEU A 150 25.29 -1.72 -2.10
CA LEU A 150 24.55 -2.62 -1.21
C LEU A 150 25.39 -3.82 -0.73
N GLY A 151 26.58 -4.05 -1.28
CA GLY A 151 27.45 -5.17 -0.91
C GLY A 151 27.07 -6.49 -1.61
N GLY A 152 28.00 -7.44 -1.63
CA GLY A 152 27.90 -8.64 -2.49
C GLY A 152 26.68 -9.53 -2.24
N ALA A 153 26.21 -9.66 -1.00
CA ALA A 153 25.07 -10.51 -0.66
C ALA A 153 23.74 -9.97 -1.22
N PHE A 154 23.50 -8.66 -1.12
CA PHE A 154 22.28 -8.04 -1.66
C PHE A 154 22.30 -7.99 -3.19
N ALA A 155 23.45 -7.72 -3.80
CA ALA A 155 23.61 -7.81 -5.25
C ALA A 155 23.27 -9.22 -5.77
N ALA A 156 23.73 -10.26 -5.09
CA ALA A 156 23.39 -11.65 -5.43
C ALA A 156 21.89 -11.95 -5.30
N ASN A 157 21.22 -11.40 -4.27
CA ASN A 157 19.78 -11.55 -4.10
C ASN A 157 18.99 -10.90 -5.24
N ILE A 158 19.37 -9.69 -5.65
CA ILE A 158 18.75 -8.99 -6.78
C ILE A 158 18.89 -9.84 -8.05
N VAL A 159 20.10 -10.34 -8.33
CA VAL A 159 20.34 -11.20 -9.51
C VAL A 159 19.49 -12.48 -9.47
N LYS A 160 19.33 -13.12 -8.31
CA LYS A 160 18.47 -14.32 -8.17
C LYS A 160 17.00 -14.00 -8.44
N VAL A 161 16.46 -12.96 -7.82
CA VAL A 161 15.07 -12.54 -8.02
C VAL A 161 14.81 -12.17 -9.48
N LEU A 162 15.74 -11.46 -10.11
CA LEU A 162 15.69 -11.17 -11.56
C LEU A 162 15.76 -12.46 -12.38
N GLY A 163 16.64 -13.39 -12.03
CA GLY A 163 16.73 -14.71 -12.66
C GLY A 163 15.41 -15.46 -12.61
N TRP A 164 14.72 -15.44 -11.46
CA TRP A 164 13.42 -16.08 -11.31
C TRP A 164 12.34 -15.50 -12.22
N ALA A 165 12.33 -14.18 -12.41
CA ALA A 165 11.39 -13.53 -13.31
C ALA A 165 11.70 -13.77 -14.79
N ASN A 166 12.98 -13.72 -15.16
CA ASN A 166 13.42 -13.75 -16.55
C ASN A 166 13.57 -15.16 -17.13
N ASP A 167 13.61 -16.21 -16.31
CA ASP A 167 13.76 -17.59 -16.78
C ASP A 167 12.46 -18.13 -17.41
N PRO A 168 12.44 -18.39 -18.74
CA PRO A 168 11.27 -18.96 -19.40
C PRO A 168 10.91 -20.34 -18.87
N ALA A 169 11.89 -21.11 -18.38
CA ALA A 169 11.65 -22.42 -17.79
C ALA A 169 10.83 -22.30 -16.50
N ILE A 170 11.05 -21.28 -15.67
CA ILE A 170 10.25 -21.00 -14.48
C ILE A 170 8.81 -20.65 -14.87
N THR A 171 8.65 -19.76 -15.85
CA THR A 171 7.33 -19.32 -16.32
C THR A 171 6.51 -20.49 -16.90
N GLN A 172 7.16 -21.38 -17.64
CA GLN A 172 6.53 -22.59 -18.17
C GLN A 172 6.32 -23.66 -17.10
N ALA A 173 7.07 -23.61 -15.99
CA ALA A 173 7.10 -24.66 -15.00
C ALA A 173 5.99 -24.61 -13.93
N ASN A 174 4.92 -23.85 -14.06
CA ASN A 174 3.95 -23.68 -12.95
C ASN A 174 4.66 -23.32 -11.62
N ILE A 175 5.73 -22.53 -11.72
CA ILE A 175 6.45 -21.97 -10.60
C ILE A 175 6.04 -20.51 -10.52
N VAL A 176 5.67 -20.06 -9.33
CA VAL A 176 5.29 -18.67 -9.06
C VAL A 176 6.11 -18.10 -7.91
N THR A 177 6.57 -16.86 -8.06
CA THR A 177 7.25 -16.12 -7.00
C THR A 177 6.45 -14.86 -6.67
N ALA A 178 6.19 -14.62 -5.39
CA ALA A 178 5.45 -13.47 -4.90
C ALA A 178 6.30 -12.73 -3.87
N LEU A 179 6.70 -11.50 -4.18
CA LEU A 179 7.43 -10.61 -3.30
C LEU A 179 6.43 -9.62 -2.69
N ILE A 180 6.35 -9.58 -1.36
CA ILE A 180 5.42 -8.73 -0.62
C ILE A 180 6.23 -7.60 0.02
N SER A 181 5.85 -6.35 -0.27
CA SER A 181 6.43 -5.15 0.34
C SER A 181 5.35 -4.13 0.62
N GLU A 182 5.57 -3.22 1.57
CA GLU A 182 4.60 -2.15 1.85
C GLU A 182 4.54 -1.13 0.71
N GLY A 183 5.69 -0.81 0.12
CA GLY A 183 5.82 0.10 -1.02
C GLY A 183 6.84 -0.42 -2.04
N LEU A 184 6.52 -0.29 -3.33
CA LEU A 184 7.46 -0.71 -4.39
C LEU A 184 8.78 0.08 -4.33
N ARG A 185 8.72 1.32 -3.85
CA ARG A 185 9.87 2.23 -3.81
C ARG A 185 10.85 1.94 -2.69
N ASP A 186 10.56 0.94 -1.86
CA ASP A 186 11.49 0.37 -0.89
C ASP A 186 12.30 -0.79 -1.51
N LEU A 187 11.90 -1.27 -2.70
CA LEU A 187 12.58 -2.33 -3.45
C LEU A 187 13.58 -1.79 -4.47
N ASN A 188 14.46 -2.66 -4.94
CA ASN A 188 15.41 -2.34 -6.00
C ASN A 188 14.73 -2.00 -7.33
N ASP A 189 15.15 -0.90 -7.96
CA ASP A 189 14.59 -0.40 -9.22
C ASP A 189 14.64 -1.44 -10.35
N LEU A 190 15.71 -2.27 -10.43
CA LEU A 190 15.80 -3.33 -11.45
C LEU A 190 14.73 -4.40 -11.29
N VAL A 191 14.32 -4.69 -10.05
CA VAL A 191 13.27 -5.67 -9.75
C VAL A 191 11.89 -5.07 -10.06
N VAL A 192 11.68 -3.81 -9.68
CA VAL A 192 10.41 -3.09 -9.88
C VAL A 192 10.12 -2.84 -11.36
N ASP A 193 11.12 -2.39 -12.12
CA ASP A 193 10.99 -2.04 -13.53
C ASP A 193 11.15 -3.25 -14.47
N ASN A 194 11.29 -4.47 -13.92
CA ASN A 194 11.45 -5.67 -14.71
C ASN A 194 10.17 -5.99 -15.51
N PRO A 195 10.23 -6.06 -16.87
CA PRO A 195 9.05 -6.33 -17.70
C PRO A 195 8.47 -7.74 -17.51
N HIS A 196 9.22 -8.67 -16.90
CA HIS A 196 8.78 -10.04 -16.62
C HIS A 196 8.20 -10.22 -15.21
N ALA A 197 8.20 -9.16 -14.40
CA ALA A 197 7.52 -9.13 -13.12
C ALA A 197 6.25 -8.27 -13.22
N ALA A 198 5.17 -8.70 -12.58
CA ALA A 198 3.92 -7.94 -12.52
C ALA A 198 3.75 -7.30 -11.15
N ALA A 199 3.71 -5.96 -11.10
CA ALA A 199 3.41 -5.22 -9.88
C ALA A 199 1.90 -5.06 -9.69
N LEU A 200 1.37 -5.56 -8.56
CA LEU A 200 -0.06 -5.55 -8.24
C LEU A 200 -0.31 -4.77 -6.94
N HIS A 201 -1.04 -3.68 -7.06
CA HIS A 201 -1.43 -2.85 -5.93
C HIS A 201 -2.63 -3.46 -5.19
N ILE A 202 -2.50 -3.61 -3.87
CA ILE A 202 -3.57 -4.01 -2.97
C ILE A 202 -4.15 -2.74 -2.35
N PRO A 203 -5.38 -2.33 -2.74
CA PRO A 203 -5.98 -1.10 -2.22
C PRO A 203 -6.51 -1.27 -0.78
N LEU A 204 -6.72 -0.14 -0.12
CA LEU A 204 -7.62 -0.06 1.03
C LEU A 204 -9.05 -0.46 0.61
N PRO A 205 -9.85 -1.03 1.51
CA PRO A 205 -11.25 -1.30 1.23
C PRO A 205 -12.01 -0.03 0.85
N ASP A 206 -12.80 -0.10 -0.22
CA ASP A 206 -13.75 0.96 -0.55
C ASP A 206 -14.93 0.99 0.44
N GLU A 207 -15.82 1.96 0.27
CA GLU A 207 -16.99 2.14 1.15
C GLU A 207 -17.88 0.89 1.20
N SER A 208 -18.10 0.22 0.06
CA SER A 208 -18.95 -0.96 -0.04
C SER A 208 -18.31 -2.17 0.63
N GLU A 209 -17.01 -2.36 0.40
CA GLU A 209 -16.21 -3.41 1.00
C GLU A 209 -16.07 -3.23 2.51
N MET A 210 -15.88 -1.99 2.98
CA MET A 210 -15.78 -1.66 4.40
C MET A 210 -17.11 -1.87 5.11
N THR A 211 -18.22 -1.47 4.47
CA THR A 211 -19.57 -1.68 5.01
C THR A 211 -19.89 -3.16 5.17
N ALA A 212 -19.64 -3.96 4.12
CA ALA A 212 -19.82 -5.40 4.17
C ALA A 212 -18.92 -6.06 5.23
N TYR A 213 -17.67 -5.60 5.35
CA TYR A 213 -16.75 -6.07 6.38
C TYR A 213 -17.25 -5.79 7.80
N VAL A 214 -17.70 -4.57 8.07
CA VAL A 214 -18.21 -4.17 9.39
C VAL A 214 -19.49 -4.94 9.76
N GLN A 215 -20.39 -5.17 8.79
CA GLN A 215 -21.57 -6.02 9.00
C GLN A 215 -21.18 -7.46 9.36
N ALA A 216 -20.24 -8.07 8.63
CA ALA A 216 -19.75 -9.40 8.92
C ALA A 216 -19.06 -9.48 10.29
N LEU A 217 -18.31 -8.43 10.65
CA LEU A 217 -17.61 -8.33 11.93
C LEU A 217 -18.58 -8.20 13.10
N ALA A 218 -19.66 -7.41 12.96
CA ALA A 218 -20.72 -7.31 13.95
C ALA A 218 -21.39 -8.67 14.20
N ALA A 219 -21.68 -9.43 13.14
CA ALA A 219 -22.29 -10.75 13.26
C ALA A 219 -21.36 -11.80 13.90
N ALA A 220 -20.07 -11.78 13.57
CA ALA A 220 -19.14 -12.86 13.94
C ALA A 220 -18.34 -12.60 15.22
N GLN A 221 -17.94 -11.35 15.49
CA GLN A 221 -17.00 -11.01 16.57
C GLN A 221 -17.57 -10.03 17.61
N PHE A 222 -18.54 -9.20 17.23
CA PHE A 222 -19.11 -8.18 18.12
C PHE A 222 -20.66 -8.21 18.09
N PRO A 223 -21.30 -9.27 18.62
CA PRO A 223 -22.76 -9.42 18.56
C PRO A 223 -23.52 -8.26 19.25
N ASP A 224 -22.93 -7.68 20.29
CA ASP A 224 -23.52 -6.54 21.03
C ASP A 224 -23.31 -5.19 20.33
N MET A 225 -22.63 -5.14 19.19
CA MET A 225 -22.28 -3.89 18.50
C MET A 225 -23.52 -3.06 18.16
N ALA A 226 -24.59 -3.71 17.68
CA ALA A 226 -25.83 -3.03 17.33
C ALA A 226 -26.52 -2.40 18.55
N ALA A 227 -26.44 -3.05 19.72
CA ALA A 227 -27.01 -2.52 20.97
C ALA A 227 -26.19 -1.36 21.54
N LYS A 228 -24.88 -1.33 21.27
CA LYS A 228 -23.94 -0.31 21.75
C LYS A 228 -23.58 0.74 20.70
N SER A 229 -24.36 0.85 19.61
CA SER A 229 -24.12 1.84 18.57
C SER A 229 -25.28 2.83 18.46
N GLU A 230 -24.95 4.12 18.49
CA GLU A 230 -25.91 5.20 18.26
C GLU A 230 -26.09 5.50 16.77
N VAL A 231 -25.24 4.91 15.92
CA VAL A 231 -25.31 5.00 14.45
C VAL A 231 -25.61 3.62 13.86
N PRO A 232 -26.34 3.54 12.73
CA PRO A 232 -26.54 2.28 12.04
C PRO A 232 -25.20 1.61 11.69
N ILE A 233 -25.13 0.28 11.76
CA ILE A 233 -23.90 -0.50 11.47
C ILE A 233 -23.36 -0.21 10.06
N GLU A 234 -24.26 0.01 9.10
CA GLU A 234 -23.89 0.44 7.75
C GLU A 234 -23.14 1.77 7.76
N THR A 235 -23.68 2.75 8.49
CA THR A 235 -23.05 4.06 8.68
C THR A 235 -21.72 3.96 9.43
N VAL A 236 -21.54 2.98 10.32
CA VAL A 236 -20.23 2.72 10.94
C VAL A 236 -19.20 2.33 9.87
N GLY A 237 -19.58 1.43 8.95
CA GLY A 237 -18.76 1.05 7.81
C GLY A 237 -18.34 2.25 6.95
N VAL A 238 -19.32 3.04 6.52
CA VAL A 238 -19.08 4.28 5.75
C VAL A 238 -18.12 5.21 6.48
N ARG A 239 -18.34 5.46 7.78
CA ARG A 239 -17.51 6.37 8.58
C ARG A 239 -16.07 5.88 8.71
N LEU A 240 -15.83 4.57 8.81
CA LEU A 240 -14.50 3.96 8.93
C LEU A 240 -13.78 3.76 7.58
N THR A 241 -14.41 4.10 6.45
CA THR A 241 -13.77 4.09 5.12
C THR A 241 -12.50 4.94 5.10
N GLY A 242 -11.42 4.43 4.50
CA GLY A 242 -10.08 5.04 4.57
C GLY A 242 -9.16 4.42 5.61
N LEU A 243 -9.66 3.51 6.45
CA LEU A 243 -8.85 2.60 7.27
C LEU A 243 -8.68 1.25 6.58
N SER A 244 -7.66 0.49 6.98
CA SER A 244 -7.60 -0.94 6.75
C SER A 244 -8.72 -1.67 7.51
N ARG A 245 -9.09 -2.89 7.10
CA ARG A 245 -10.06 -3.72 7.85
C ARG A 245 -9.55 -4.04 9.26
N VAL A 246 -8.24 -4.26 9.42
CA VAL A 246 -7.58 -4.38 10.73
C VAL A 246 -7.75 -3.10 11.57
N GLY A 247 -7.57 -1.92 10.97
CA GLY A 247 -7.79 -0.62 11.60
C GLY A 247 -9.23 -0.44 12.06
N ALA A 248 -10.20 -0.73 11.18
CA ALA A 248 -11.63 -0.66 11.51
C ALA A 248 -12.02 -1.60 12.66
N ARG A 249 -11.52 -2.84 12.67
CA ARG A 249 -11.71 -3.78 13.78
C ARG A 249 -11.10 -3.26 15.08
N THR A 250 -9.93 -2.65 15.01
CA THR A 250 -9.25 -2.07 16.17
C THR A 250 -10.07 -0.92 16.74
N ALA A 251 -10.57 -0.02 15.89
CA ALA A 251 -11.47 1.04 16.31
C ALA A 251 -12.67 0.45 17.05
N ILE A 252 -13.48 -0.38 16.38
CA ILE A 252 -14.71 -0.96 16.96
C ILE A 252 -14.41 -1.69 18.28
N GLY A 253 -13.34 -2.50 18.30
CA GLY A 253 -12.90 -3.20 19.50
C GLY A 253 -12.54 -2.28 20.65
N LEU A 254 -11.90 -1.14 20.40
CA LEU A 254 -11.55 -0.15 21.43
C LEU A 254 -12.79 0.48 22.07
N ALA A 255 -13.84 0.80 21.31
CA ALA A 255 -15.09 1.30 21.90
C ALA A 255 -15.75 0.21 22.75
N LEU A 256 -16.04 -0.94 22.15
CA LEU A 256 -16.89 -1.96 22.75
C LEU A 256 -16.25 -2.62 23.98
N ARG A 257 -14.92 -2.83 23.96
CA ARG A 257 -14.20 -3.42 25.12
C ARG A 257 -14.05 -2.45 26.28
N ASN A 258 -14.15 -1.15 26.04
CA ASN A 258 -14.12 -0.11 27.07
C ASN A 258 -15.53 0.39 27.42
N ASP A 259 -16.57 -0.36 27.06
CA ASP A 259 -17.99 -0.05 27.31
C ASP A 259 -18.42 1.34 26.82
N ARG A 260 -17.85 1.80 25.71
CA ARG A 260 -18.22 3.06 25.07
C ARG A 260 -19.19 2.82 23.93
N ALA A 261 -20.18 3.70 23.81
CA ALA A 261 -21.07 3.71 22.67
C ALA A 261 -20.32 4.12 21.39
N LEU A 262 -20.63 3.47 20.28
CA LEU A 262 -20.16 3.86 18.96
C LEU A 262 -20.97 5.08 18.50
N THR A 263 -20.49 6.27 18.87
CA THR A 263 -21.07 7.56 18.47
C THR A 263 -20.41 8.09 17.19
N ALA A 264 -21.08 9.01 16.49
CA ALA A 264 -20.50 9.65 15.30
C ALA A 264 -19.20 10.41 15.60
N SER A 265 -19.13 11.09 16.75
CA SER A 265 -17.96 11.86 17.18
C SER A 265 -16.79 10.95 17.55
N TRP A 266 -17.07 9.85 18.25
CA TRP A 266 -16.02 8.88 18.61
C TRP A 266 -15.45 8.20 17.35
N LEU A 267 -16.30 7.83 16.38
CA LEU A 267 -15.86 7.24 15.10
C LEU A 267 -14.98 8.20 14.29
N ALA A 268 -15.33 9.49 14.26
CA ALA A 268 -14.52 10.50 13.60
C ALA A 268 -13.14 10.65 14.27
N GLN A 269 -13.11 10.76 15.61
CA GLN A 269 -11.87 10.92 16.36
C GLN A 269 -10.96 9.69 16.25
N ILE A 270 -11.48 8.48 16.44
CA ILE A 270 -10.64 7.27 16.38
C ILE A 270 -10.09 7.03 14.97
N LYS A 271 -10.88 7.32 13.93
CA LYS A 271 -10.41 7.24 12.55
C LYS A 271 -9.26 8.20 12.32
N LYS A 272 -9.42 9.46 12.74
CA LYS A 272 -8.37 10.47 12.68
C LYS A 272 -7.10 9.96 13.37
N ASP A 273 -7.20 9.53 14.62
CA ASP A 273 -6.05 9.07 15.40
C ASP A 273 -5.31 7.90 14.75
N LEU A 274 -6.05 6.94 14.17
CA LEU A 274 -5.48 5.79 13.47
C LEU A 274 -4.77 6.20 12.17
N ILE A 275 -5.40 7.05 11.34
CA ILE A 275 -4.80 7.50 10.08
C ILE A 275 -3.54 8.33 10.35
N GLU A 276 -3.58 9.26 11.31
CA GLU A 276 -2.43 10.10 11.66
C GLU A 276 -1.25 9.24 12.15
N ARG A 277 -1.54 8.17 12.92
CA ARG A 277 -0.53 7.21 13.36
C ARG A 277 0.05 6.40 12.21
N GLU A 278 -0.78 5.88 11.31
CA GLU A 278 -0.34 5.12 10.12
C GLU A 278 0.50 5.99 9.18
N CYS A 279 0.16 7.28 9.05
CA CYS A 279 0.90 8.26 8.26
C CYS A 279 2.10 8.89 9.00
N GLN A 280 2.52 8.34 10.15
CA GLN A 280 3.67 8.81 10.94
C GLN A 280 3.62 10.31 11.31
N GLY A 281 2.41 10.88 11.45
CA GLY A 281 2.18 12.29 11.74
C GLY A 281 2.49 13.25 10.59
N LEU A 282 2.68 12.75 9.35
CA LEU A 282 2.84 13.57 8.14
C LEU A 282 1.51 14.14 7.63
N LEU A 283 0.39 13.51 8.01
CA LEU A 283 -0.96 13.94 7.72
C LEU A 283 -1.64 14.33 9.03
N GLU A 284 -2.28 15.49 9.09
CA GLU A 284 -3.13 15.94 10.20
C GLU A 284 -4.53 16.25 9.71
N PHE A 285 -5.56 15.76 10.40
CA PHE A 285 -6.94 16.15 10.10
C PHE A 285 -7.32 17.41 10.85
N ILE A 286 -7.84 18.38 10.09
CA ILE A 286 -8.44 19.60 10.63
C ILE A 286 -9.94 19.52 10.49
N GLU A 287 -10.62 19.59 11.62
CA GLU A 287 -12.05 19.81 11.68
C GLU A 287 -12.30 21.31 11.76
N SER A 288 -13.14 21.81 10.85
CA SER A 288 -13.61 23.19 10.87
C SER A 288 -15.10 23.20 11.18
N PRO A 289 -15.53 23.73 12.34
CA PRO A 289 -16.94 24.03 12.58
C PRO A 289 -17.39 25.31 11.87
N PHE A 290 -16.51 25.97 11.12
CA PHE A 290 -16.74 27.26 10.51
C PHE A 290 -17.08 27.15 9.02
N THR A 291 -17.84 28.11 8.51
CA THR A 291 -18.16 28.30 7.09
C THR A 291 -17.54 29.59 6.55
N LEU A 292 -17.67 29.88 5.25
CA LEU A 292 -17.10 31.12 4.69
C LEU A 292 -17.75 32.39 5.26
N ASP A 293 -18.91 32.29 5.93
CA ASP A 293 -19.52 33.41 6.65
C ASP A 293 -18.69 33.86 7.86
N ASN A 294 -17.84 32.99 8.40
CA ASN A 294 -16.91 33.33 9.47
C ASN A 294 -15.67 34.10 8.97
N VAL A 295 -15.46 34.18 7.65
CA VAL A 295 -14.33 34.90 7.05
C VAL A 295 -14.72 36.35 6.78
N ALA A 296 -14.06 37.26 7.51
CA ALA A 296 -14.17 38.70 7.26
C ALA A 296 -13.43 39.11 5.98
N GLY A 297 -14.12 39.85 5.09
CA GLY A 297 -13.55 40.32 3.82
C GLY A 297 -13.39 39.20 2.79
N HIS A 298 -12.44 39.36 1.86
CA HIS A 298 -12.16 38.41 0.78
C HIS A 298 -13.38 38.05 -0.09
N GLU A 299 -14.30 39.00 -0.32
CA GLU A 299 -15.59 38.73 -0.99
C GLU A 299 -15.46 38.03 -2.34
N ALA A 300 -14.49 38.45 -3.17
CA ALA A 300 -14.24 37.81 -4.47
C ALA A 300 -13.78 36.34 -4.33
N VAL A 301 -12.96 36.03 -3.32
CA VAL A 301 -12.52 34.66 -3.04
C VAL A 301 -13.67 33.82 -2.52
N LYS A 302 -14.47 34.36 -1.58
CA LYS A 302 -15.66 33.67 -1.06
C LYS A 302 -16.66 33.36 -2.16
N GLU A 303 -16.91 34.31 -3.06
CA GLU A 303 -17.81 34.12 -4.21
C GLU A 303 -17.32 33.01 -5.13
N TRP A 304 -16.03 33.01 -5.50
CA TRP A 304 -15.46 31.95 -6.33
C TRP A 304 -15.55 30.58 -5.64
N LEU A 305 -15.12 30.47 -4.39
CA LEU A 305 -15.20 29.21 -3.64
C LEU A 305 -16.64 28.70 -3.50
N ARG A 306 -17.65 29.58 -3.40
CA ARG A 306 -19.07 29.22 -3.39
C ARG A 306 -19.60 28.72 -4.74
N GLN A 307 -19.10 29.29 -5.84
CA GLN A 307 -19.40 28.78 -7.18
C GLN A 307 -18.86 27.35 -7.32
N ASP A 308 -17.63 27.10 -6.86
CA ASP A 308 -17.03 25.77 -6.88
C ASP A 308 -17.74 24.79 -5.91
N THR A 309 -18.17 25.24 -4.74
CA THR A 309 -19.05 24.46 -3.84
C THR A 309 -20.34 24.04 -4.55
N THR A 310 -20.92 24.92 -5.37
CA THR A 310 -22.13 24.62 -6.14
C THR A 310 -21.87 23.55 -7.21
N LEU A 311 -20.71 23.60 -7.87
CA LEU A 311 -20.29 22.58 -8.84
C LEU A 311 -20.05 21.22 -8.17
N LEU A 312 -19.38 21.21 -7.01
CA LEU A 312 -19.14 20.02 -6.20
C LEU A 312 -20.46 19.34 -5.81
N ARG A 313 -21.42 20.10 -5.25
CA ARG A 313 -22.73 19.57 -4.84
C ARG A 313 -23.55 19.01 -6.01
N ARG A 314 -23.36 19.53 -7.23
CA ARG A 314 -24.01 19.04 -8.45
C ARG A 314 -23.28 17.85 -9.09
N GLY A 315 -22.15 17.41 -8.54
CA GLY A 315 -21.31 16.37 -9.13
C GLY A 315 -20.65 16.79 -10.45
N ALA A 316 -20.58 18.09 -10.75
CA ALA A 316 -19.99 18.63 -11.95
C ALA A 316 -18.45 18.70 -11.85
N LEU A 317 -17.82 17.60 -11.44
CA LEU A 317 -16.41 17.57 -11.03
C LEU A 317 -15.45 18.01 -12.16
N ARG A 318 -15.82 17.78 -13.42
CA ARG A 318 -15.01 18.18 -14.58
C ARG A 318 -14.83 19.69 -14.73
N ALA A 319 -15.76 20.48 -14.19
CA ALA A 319 -15.75 21.93 -14.25
C ALA A 319 -14.90 22.60 -13.15
N LEU A 320 -14.41 21.81 -12.19
CA LEU A 320 -13.55 22.32 -11.11
C LEU A 320 -12.08 22.41 -11.56
N PRO A 321 -11.29 23.31 -10.95
CA PRO A 321 -9.84 23.30 -11.10
C PRO A 321 -9.22 22.02 -10.49
N MET A 322 -7.99 21.69 -10.88
CA MET A 322 -7.22 20.59 -10.27
C MET A 322 -6.75 20.91 -8.85
N GLY A 323 -6.55 22.20 -8.57
CA GLY A 323 -6.14 22.70 -7.27
C GLY A 323 -6.18 24.22 -7.23
N TYR A 324 -5.93 24.76 -6.05
CA TYR A 324 -5.96 26.20 -5.76
C TYR A 324 -4.60 26.62 -5.22
N LEU A 325 -4.15 27.80 -5.65
CA LEU A 325 -2.99 28.48 -5.07
C LEU A 325 -3.46 29.76 -4.39
N ILE A 326 -3.26 29.85 -3.08
CA ILE A 326 -3.59 31.02 -2.26
C ILE A 326 -2.30 31.74 -1.90
N ALA A 327 -2.04 32.85 -2.60
CA ALA A 327 -0.90 33.70 -2.32
C ALA A 327 -1.30 34.90 -1.45
N GLY A 328 -0.48 35.22 -0.45
CA GLY A 328 -0.68 36.42 0.37
C GLY A 328 0.24 36.48 1.57
N ARG A 329 0.39 37.68 2.14
CA ARG A 329 1.25 37.91 3.33
C ARG A 329 0.88 36.97 4.48
N ILE A 330 1.83 36.73 5.39
CA ILE A 330 1.57 36.00 6.62
C ILE A 330 0.48 36.72 7.42
N GLY A 331 -0.45 35.97 8.02
CA GLY A 331 -1.54 36.52 8.84
C GLY A 331 -2.78 36.99 8.08
N THR A 332 -2.87 36.81 6.75
CA THR A 332 -4.06 37.22 5.96
C THR A 332 -5.23 36.22 5.99
N GLY A 333 -5.16 35.20 6.85
CA GLY A 333 -6.22 34.20 7.02
C GLY A 333 -6.28 33.09 5.98
N LYS A 334 -5.20 32.84 5.20
CA LYS A 334 -5.16 31.81 4.14
C LYS A 334 -5.63 30.44 4.64
N THR A 335 -5.01 29.93 5.69
CA THR A 335 -5.36 28.64 6.33
C THR A 335 -6.80 28.63 6.83
N PHE A 336 -7.26 29.73 7.44
CA PHE A 336 -8.61 29.85 7.97
C PHE A 336 -9.69 29.83 6.87
N VAL A 337 -9.45 30.49 5.73
CA VAL A 337 -10.35 30.46 4.57
C VAL A 337 -10.54 29.03 4.05
N VAL A 338 -9.46 28.27 3.95
CA VAL A 338 -9.52 26.87 3.47
C VAL A 338 -10.29 25.98 4.44
N GLN A 339 -10.06 26.14 5.74
CA GLN A 339 -10.80 25.43 6.79
C GLN A 339 -12.30 25.76 6.72
N CYS A 340 -12.65 27.05 6.59
CA CYS A 340 -14.03 27.51 6.45
C CYS A 340 -14.69 26.94 5.19
N TRP A 341 -13.96 26.88 4.07
CA TRP A 341 -14.48 26.30 2.83
C TRP A 341 -14.73 24.80 2.94
N ALA A 342 -13.78 24.05 3.51
CA ALA A 342 -13.95 22.61 3.76
C ALA A 342 -15.18 22.33 4.64
N GLY A 343 -15.38 23.13 5.70
CA GLY A 343 -16.56 23.08 6.55
C GLY A 343 -17.86 23.39 5.80
N GLU A 344 -17.86 24.37 4.90
CA GLU A 344 -19.02 24.73 4.08
C GLU A 344 -19.38 23.66 3.03
N ILE A 345 -18.39 22.98 2.47
CA ILE A 345 -18.59 21.83 1.58
C ILE A 345 -19.05 20.60 2.38
N GLY A 346 -18.63 20.47 3.64
CA GLY A 346 -18.90 19.32 4.50
C GLY A 346 -17.93 18.16 4.24
N VAL A 347 -16.69 18.45 3.87
CA VAL A 347 -15.66 17.44 3.59
C VAL A 347 -14.49 17.58 4.57
N PRO A 348 -13.76 16.48 4.87
CA PRO A 348 -12.56 16.56 5.69
C PRO A 348 -11.52 17.51 5.09
N CYS A 349 -10.86 18.29 5.94
CA CYS A 349 -9.65 19.01 5.60
C CYS A 349 -8.46 18.28 6.22
N VAL A 350 -7.41 18.05 5.45
CA VAL A 350 -6.15 17.50 5.95
C VAL A 350 -5.01 18.46 5.64
N VAL A 351 -4.04 18.52 6.54
CA VAL A 351 -2.81 19.29 6.37
C VAL A 351 -1.65 18.34 6.21
N LEU A 352 -0.86 18.53 5.16
CA LEU A 352 0.42 17.87 5.02
C LEU A 352 1.45 18.60 5.89
N LYS A 353 1.78 18.00 7.04
CA LYS A 353 2.76 18.53 7.97
C LYS A 353 4.17 18.35 7.43
N ASN A 354 5.07 19.25 7.83
CA ASN A 354 6.52 19.16 7.60
C ASN A 354 6.97 19.23 6.13
N PHE A 355 6.27 20.00 5.29
CA PHE A 355 6.75 20.37 3.95
C PHE A 355 8.13 21.08 4.00
N ARG A 356 8.46 21.70 5.15
CA ARG A 356 9.67 22.52 5.40
C ARG A 356 10.94 21.73 5.73
N ASP A 357 10.84 20.66 6.55
CA ASP A 357 12.00 20.03 7.20
C ASP A 357 12.11 18.50 7.02
N ARG A 358 11.06 17.80 6.54
CA ARG A 358 11.01 16.32 6.54
C ARG A 358 10.90 15.64 5.19
N TRP A 359 10.89 16.36 4.07
CA TRP A 359 11.19 15.67 2.81
C TRP A 359 12.65 15.19 2.74
N VAL A 360 13.51 15.81 3.56
CA VAL A 360 14.74 15.20 4.08
C VAL A 360 14.35 14.16 5.14
N GLY A 361 14.07 12.92 4.71
CA GLY A 361 13.82 11.77 5.59
C GLY A 361 12.44 11.10 5.48
N ALA A 362 11.45 11.71 4.81
CA ALA A 362 10.22 11.03 4.42
C ALA A 362 10.52 10.06 3.28
N THR A 363 10.18 8.79 3.46
CA THR A 363 10.32 7.78 2.39
C THR A 363 9.23 7.99 1.34
N GLU A 364 9.54 7.68 0.08
CA GLU A 364 8.55 7.71 -0.99
C GLU A 364 7.36 6.77 -0.68
N SER A 365 7.62 5.67 0.02
CA SER A 365 6.62 4.72 0.55
C SER A 365 5.62 5.38 1.52
N ASN A 366 6.08 6.25 2.42
CA ASN A 366 5.18 7.01 3.30
C ASN A 366 4.26 7.96 2.51
N LEU A 367 4.75 8.59 1.45
CA LEU A 367 3.92 9.47 0.62
C LEU A 367 2.87 8.65 -0.16
N GLU A 368 3.22 7.45 -0.64
CA GLU A 368 2.27 6.52 -1.27
C GLU A 368 1.15 6.10 -0.31
N LYS A 369 1.46 5.87 0.97
CA LYS A 369 0.45 5.60 2.00
C LYS A 369 -0.51 6.77 2.18
N ILE A 370 0.00 7.99 2.24
CA ILE A 370 -0.84 9.20 2.31
C ILE A 370 -1.78 9.25 1.10
N PHE A 371 -1.27 9.06 -0.12
CA PHE A 371 -2.13 9.06 -1.32
C PHE A 371 -3.16 7.94 -1.30
N ALA A 372 -2.83 6.75 -0.80
CA ALA A 372 -3.78 5.66 -0.63
C ALA A 372 -4.92 6.04 0.32
N VAL A 373 -4.61 6.67 1.45
CA VAL A 373 -5.60 7.19 2.40
C VAL A 373 -6.47 8.26 1.73
N LEU A 374 -5.87 9.26 1.06
CA LEU A 374 -6.61 10.34 0.40
C LEU A 374 -7.60 9.80 -0.64
N ARG A 375 -7.15 8.84 -1.46
CA ARG A 375 -8.01 8.16 -2.45
C ARG A 375 -9.15 7.38 -1.78
N ALA A 376 -8.88 6.73 -0.66
CA ALA A 376 -9.89 5.94 0.05
C ALA A 376 -10.92 6.81 0.80
N VAL A 377 -10.53 7.99 1.30
CA VAL A 377 -11.47 8.96 1.91
C VAL A 377 -12.48 9.49 0.89
N GLY A 378 -12.15 9.46 -0.40
CA GLY A 378 -13.06 9.81 -1.48
C GLY A 378 -13.07 11.32 -1.77
N GLN A 379 -13.69 12.14 -0.91
CA GLN A 379 -13.72 13.59 -1.08
C GLN A 379 -13.04 14.32 0.10
N VAL A 380 -11.95 15.03 -0.16
CA VAL A 380 -11.07 15.63 0.87
C VAL A 380 -10.38 16.90 0.35
N VAL A 381 -10.27 17.91 1.21
CA VAL A 381 -9.42 19.10 0.97
C VAL A 381 -8.04 18.84 1.55
N VAL A 382 -7.01 18.90 0.71
CA VAL A 382 -5.60 18.73 1.10
C VAL A 382 -4.93 20.08 1.09
N PHE A 383 -4.65 20.60 2.29
CA PHE A 383 -4.00 21.89 2.47
C PHE A 383 -2.49 21.72 2.66
N VAL A 384 -1.72 22.42 1.83
CA VAL A 384 -0.27 22.49 1.91
C VAL A 384 0.12 23.92 2.23
N ASP A 385 0.45 24.17 3.50
CA ASP A 385 0.91 25.49 3.93
C ASP A 385 2.39 25.68 3.61
N GLU A 386 2.76 26.93 3.37
CA GLU A 386 4.14 27.36 3.10
C GLU A 386 4.81 26.57 1.97
N ALA A 387 4.08 26.43 0.86
CA ALA A 387 4.51 25.70 -0.32
C ALA A 387 5.88 26.16 -0.86
N ASP A 388 6.23 27.44 -0.67
CA ASP A 388 7.52 28.01 -1.07
C ASP A 388 8.72 27.40 -0.35
N GLN A 389 8.53 26.80 0.83
CA GLN A 389 9.63 26.23 1.60
C GLN A 389 9.98 24.80 1.23
N ALA A 390 9.07 24.01 0.64
CA ALA A 390 9.48 22.75 0.04
C ALA A 390 10.06 22.91 -1.36
N ALA A 391 9.71 23.99 -2.05
CA ALA A 391 10.30 24.36 -3.34
C ALA A 391 11.69 25.03 -3.20
N GLY A 392 12.13 25.31 -1.97
CA GLY A 392 13.28 26.16 -1.66
C GLY A 392 14.66 25.50 -1.83
N LYS A 393 15.27 25.73 -3.00
CA LYS A 393 16.71 25.73 -3.35
C LYS A 393 17.54 24.43 -3.20
N ARG A 394 17.92 23.92 -4.38
CA ARG A 394 18.89 22.86 -4.71
C ARG A 394 20.36 23.29 -4.53
N GLU A 395 20.80 23.65 -3.34
CA GLU A 395 22.23 23.95 -3.11
C GLU A 395 22.89 22.92 -2.17
N GLY A 396 23.51 21.90 -2.80
CA GLY A 396 24.67 21.16 -2.25
C GLY A 396 24.40 20.11 -1.17
N GLY A 397 23.96 18.91 -1.57
CA GLY A 397 23.99 17.72 -0.71
C GLY A 397 23.38 16.48 -1.38
N ASP A 398 23.84 15.29 -0.97
CA ASP A 398 23.41 13.96 -1.46
C ASP A 398 21.88 13.73 -1.43
N ASP A 399 21.13 14.50 -0.64
CA ASP A 399 19.66 14.43 -0.49
C ASP A 399 18.85 15.06 -1.64
N SER A 400 19.50 15.74 -2.59
CA SER A 400 18.82 16.42 -3.72
C SER A 400 17.97 15.48 -4.59
N GLY A 401 18.35 14.20 -4.70
CA GLY A 401 17.62 13.21 -5.50
C GLY A 401 16.31 12.73 -4.85
N LEU A 402 16.27 12.57 -3.52
CA LEU A 402 15.08 12.09 -2.81
C LEU A 402 13.97 13.15 -2.85
N SER A 403 14.29 14.39 -2.47
CA SER A 403 13.34 15.50 -2.46
C SER A 403 12.70 15.74 -3.84
N GLY A 404 13.50 15.66 -4.93
CA GLY A 404 12.98 15.82 -6.29
C GLY A 404 12.03 14.69 -6.74
N ARG A 405 12.25 13.45 -6.29
CA ARG A 405 11.34 12.32 -6.60
C ARG A 405 10.04 12.42 -5.83
N VAL A 406 10.10 12.77 -4.55
CA VAL A 406 8.90 13.00 -3.72
C VAL A 406 8.06 14.14 -4.33
N TYR A 407 8.71 15.18 -4.86
CA TYR A 407 8.03 16.26 -5.59
C TYR A 407 7.31 15.75 -6.83
N SER A 408 8.02 14.99 -7.66
CA SER A 408 7.47 14.41 -8.88
C SER A 408 6.25 13.52 -8.61
N MET A 409 6.24 12.81 -7.47
CA MET A 409 5.10 12.01 -7.03
C MET A 409 3.90 12.88 -6.66
N LEU A 410 4.13 13.97 -5.93
CA LEU A 410 3.08 14.94 -5.57
C LEU A 410 2.47 15.59 -6.82
N ALA A 411 3.31 16.09 -7.72
CA ALA A 411 2.86 16.67 -8.99
C ALA A 411 2.06 15.66 -9.83
N LYS A 412 2.53 14.40 -9.89
CA LYS A 412 1.80 13.31 -10.56
C LYS A 412 0.42 13.10 -9.94
N GLU A 413 0.32 13.02 -8.62
CA GLU A 413 -0.96 12.82 -7.91
C GLU A 413 -1.92 14.01 -8.11
N MET A 414 -1.39 15.24 -8.10
CA MET A 414 -2.14 16.47 -8.36
C MET A 414 -2.64 16.58 -9.79
N SER A 415 -1.89 16.04 -10.76
CA SER A 415 -2.25 16.09 -12.19
C SER A 415 -3.26 15.02 -12.61
N ASP A 416 -3.51 13.99 -11.79
CA ASP A 416 -4.45 12.92 -12.15
C ASP A 416 -5.90 13.42 -12.16
N THR A 417 -6.44 13.61 -13.35
CA THR A 417 -7.82 14.07 -13.57
C THR A 417 -8.91 13.16 -12.97
N LYS A 418 -8.60 11.90 -12.65
CA LYS A 418 -9.52 11.01 -11.92
C LYS A 418 -9.77 11.49 -10.49
N ASN A 419 -8.84 12.24 -9.93
CA ASN A 419 -8.91 12.82 -8.59
C ASN A 419 -9.61 14.20 -8.57
N ARG A 420 -9.95 14.78 -9.74
CA ARG A 420 -10.55 16.12 -9.81
C ARG A 420 -11.84 16.22 -8.99
N GLY A 421 -11.91 17.19 -8.09
CA GLY A 421 -13.05 17.41 -7.18
C GLY A 421 -13.23 16.33 -6.10
N ARG A 422 -12.40 15.28 -6.12
CA ARG A 422 -12.30 14.24 -5.09
C ARG A 422 -11.17 14.59 -4.13
N ILE A 423 -9.96 14.73 -4.63
CA ILE A 423 -8.82 15.26 -3.86
C ILE A 423 -8.63 16.71 -4.29
N ILE A 424 -8.94 17.65 -3.40
CA ILE A 424 -8.89 19.08 -3.68
C ILE A 424 -7.63 19.66 -3.07
N TRP A 425 -6.62 19.87 -3.91
CA TRP A 425 -5.34 20.42 -3.48
C TRP A 425 -5.43 21.94 -3.28
N VAL A 426 -4.99 22.43 -2.13
CA VAL A 426 -4.91 23.86 -1.83
C VAL A 426 -3.53 24.20 -1.29
N PHE A 427 -2.74 24.88 -2.09
CA PHE A 427 -1.41 25.37 -1.70
C PHE A 427 -1.53 26.80 -1.19
N ALA A 428 -0.91 27.09 -0.05
CA ALA A 428 -0.77 28.45 0.44
C ALA A 428 0.70 28.85 0.47
N THR A 429 0.98 30.08 0.06
CA THR A 429 2.34 30.65 0.15
C THR A 429 2.30 32.13 0.47
N SER A 430 3.35 32.61 1.13
CA SER A 430 3.62 34.04 1.27
C SER A 430 4.59 34.58 0.22
N ARG A 431 5.25 33.69 -0.53
CA ARG A 431 6.25 33.99 -1.55
C ARG A 431 5.97 33.20 -2.83
N PRO A 432 4.94 33.58 -3.59
CA PRO A 432 4.62 32.93 -4.86
C PRO A 432 5.77 33.02 -5.88
N ASP A 433 6.68 33.98 -5.71
CA ASP A 433 7.90 34.15 -6.49
C ASP A 433 8.92 32.99 -6.34
N LEU A 434 8.79 32.17 -5.30
CA LEU A 434 9.69 31.04 -5.03
C LEU A 434 9.11 29.67 -5.34
N LEU A 435 7.86 29.61 -5.81
CA LEU A 435 7.29 28.35 -6.25
C LEU A 435 7.96 27.91 -7.55
N GLU A 436 8.25 26.61 -7.65
CA GLU A 436 8.70 26.04 -8.92
C GLU A 436 7.60 26.23 -9.97
N VAL A 437 8.01 26.55 -11.21
CA VAL A 437 7.08 26.86 -12.31
C VAL A 437 6.22 25.65 -12.69
N ASP A 438 6.69 24.44 -12.37
CA ASP A 438 6.03 23.18 -12.69
C ASP A 438 5.12 22.66 -11.56
N LEU A 439 4.83 23.45 -10.50
CA LEU A 439 3.87 23.10 -9.43
C LEU A 439 2.41 23.32 -9.83
#